data_AF-A0A831PQQ5-F1
#
_entry.id   AF-A0A831PQQ5-F1
#
_cell.length_a   1.000
_cell.length_b   1.000
_cell.length_c   1.000
_cell.angle_alpha   90.00
_cell.angle_beta   90.00
_cell.angle_gamma   90.00
#
_symmetry.space_group_name_H-M   'P 1'
#
loop_
_entity.id
_entity.type
_entity.pdbx_description
1 polymer ?
#
loop_
_entity_poly.entity_id
_entity_poly.type
_entity_poly.pdbx_seq_one_letter_code
_entity_poly.pdbx_strand_id
1 'polypeptide(L)' 'MRFQVKPQLEFLVRPSLPPSLSRMTELAYNLLWSWDHNIRAVFRRLDPQLWRSCGHN' A
#
# COMPACT_ATOMS: atom_id res chain seq x y z
N MET A 1 37.71 -5.74 9.71
CA MET A 1 37.46 -5.65 8.25
C MET A 1 36.02 -5.22 8.03
N ARG A 2 35.75 -4.19 7.23
CA ARG A 2 34.39 -3.76 6.86
C ARG A 2 34.01 -4.43 5.55
N PHE A 3 33.01 -5.31 5.56
CA PHE A 3 32.40 -5.80 4.32
C PHE A 3 31.48 -4.72 3.77
N GLN A 4 31.76 -4.22 2.58
CA GLN A 4 30.86 -3.34 1.84
C GLN A 4 29.90 -4.23 1.04
N VAL A 5 28.72 -4.50 1.61
CA VAL A 5 27.65 -5.23 0.91
C VAL A 5 26.96 -4.26 -0.02
N LYS A 6 27.06 -4.50 -1.34
CA LYS A 6 26.30 -3.78 -2.36
C LYS A 6 25.18 -4.70 -2.86
N PRO A 7 23.92 -4.24 -2.94
CA PRO A 7 22.84 -5.04 -3.51
C PRO A 7 23.14 -5.34 -4.98
N GLN A 8 22.98 -6.59 -5.40
CA GLN A 8 23.17 -6.98 -6.80
C GLN A 8 21.93 -6.69 -7.65
N LEU A 9 20.76 -6.60 -7.02
CA LEU A 9 19.50 -6.32 -7.68
C LEU A 9 18.51 -5.69 -6.69
N GLU A 10 17.79 -4.67 -7.14
CA GLU A 10 16.69 -4.06 -6.40
C GLU A 10 15.37 -4.49 -7.03
N PHE A 11 14.43 -4.94 -6.20
CA PHE A 11 13.09 -5.30 -6.63
C PHE A 11 12.06 -4.45 -5.89
N LEU A 12 11.16 -3.85 -6.64
CA LEU A 12 9.96 -3.23 -6.10
C LEU A 12 8.83 -4.28 -6.11
N VAL A 13 8.56 -4.89 -4.97
CA VAL A 13 7.42 -5.81 -4.83
C VAL A 13 6.14 -4.98 -4.71
N ARG A 14 5.26 -5.10 -5.71
CA ARG A 14 3.93 -4.49 -5.68
C ARG A 14 2.87 -5.58 -5.58
N PRO A 15 1.96 -5.53 -4.60
CA PRO A 15 0.86 -6.48 -4.54
C PRO A 15 -0.01 -6.34 -5.78
N SER A 16 -0.37 -7.47 -6.40
CA SER A 16 -1.33 -7.48 -7.50
C SER A 16 -2.74 -7.34 -6.94
N LEU A 17 -3.44 -6.28 -7.33
CA LEU A 17 -4.84 -6.09 -6.97
C LEU A 17 -5.74 -6.80 -7.99
N PRO A 18 -6.87 -7.41 -7.56
CA PRO A 18 -7.90 -7.89 -8.46
C PRO A 18 -8.42 -6.77 -9.39
N PRO A 19 -8.92 -7.06 -10.60
CA PRO A 19 -9.44 -6.05 -11.52
C PRO A 19 -10.48 -5.11 -10.90
N SER A 20 -11.33 -5.63 -10.03
CA SER A 20 -12.34 -4.87 -9.27
C SER A 20 -11.75 -3.83 -8.31
N LEU A 21 -10.48 -4.00 -7.90
CA LEU A 21 -9.76 -3.10 -6.99
C LEU A 21 -8.65 -2.29 -7.70
N SER A 22 -8.57 -2.35 -9.04
CA SER A 22 -7.54 -1.66 -9.83
C SER A 22 -7.41 -0.16 -9.50
N ARG A 23 -8.53 0.52 -9.25
CA ARG A 23 -8.59 1.95 -8.92
C ARG A 23 -8.24 2.29 -7.47
N MET A 24 -8.09 1.30 -6.59
CA MET A 24 -7.78 1.54 -5.17
C MET A 24 -6.42 2.23 -5.00
N THR A 25 -5.47 1.94 -5.91
CA THR A 25 -4.17 2.62 -5.99
C THR A 25 -4.33 4.12 -6.27
N GLU A 26 -5.21 4.52 -7.20
CA GLU A 26 -5.48 5.94 -7.48
C GLU A 26 -6.01 6.65 -6.24
N LEU A 27 -6.91 5.99 -5.50
CA LEU A 27 -7.49 6.54 -4.27
C LEU A 27 -6.46 6.65 -3.14
N ALA A 28 -5.58 5.66 -2.99
CA ALA A 28 -4.56 5.64 -1.94
C ALA A 28 -3.51 6.76 -2.11
N TYR A 29 -3.16 7.10 -3.35
CA TYR A 29 -2.22 8.20 -3.66
C TYR A 29 -2.89 9.56 -3.85
N ASN A 30 -4.21 9.64 -3.74
CA ASN A 30 -4.91 10.92 -3.78
C ASN A 30 -4.92 11.55 -2.39
N LEU A 31 -4.33 12.74 -2.23
CA LEU A 31 -4.29 13.44 -0.94
C LEU A 31 -5.70 13.68 -0.35
N LEU A 32 -6.71 13.80 -1.22
CA LEU A 32 -8.12 13.94 -0.85
C LEU A 32 -8.61 12.79 0.05
N TRP A 33 -8.06 11.58 -0.08
CA TRP A 33 -8.45 10.43 0.74
C TRP A 33 -8.33 10.70 2.24
N SER A 34 -7.38 11.54 2.65
CA SER A 34 -7.13 11.87 4.05
C SER A 34 -8.15 12.86 4.63
N TRP A 35 -8.95 13.53 3.78
CA TRP A 35 -9.92 14.56 4.15
C TRP A 35 -11.37 14.13 3.87
N ASP A 36 -11.57 13.27 2.86
CA ASP A 36 -12.89 12.77 2.47
C ASP A 36 -13.26 11.46 3.20
N HIS A 37 -14.33 11.52 4.00
CA HIS A 37 -14.78 10.40 4.81
C HIS A 37 -15.37 9.25 3.97
N ASN A 38 -15.91 9.53 2.79
CA ASN A 38 -16.45 8.52 1.88
C ASN A 38 -15.33 7.73 1.22
N ILE A 39 -14.27 8.40 0.78
CA ILE A 39 -13.08 7.73 0.22
C ILE A 39 -12.40 6.89 1.30
N ARG A 40 -12.23 7.43 2.51
CA ARG A 40 -11.69 6.68 3.67
C ARG A 40 -12.55 5.45 4.01
N ALA A 41 -13.87 5.53 3.80
CA ALA A 41 -14.77 4.41 4.05
C ALA A 41 -14.56 3.21 3.12
N VAL A 42 -14.04 3.42 1.90
CA VAL A 42 -13.74 2.32 0.96
C VAL A 42 -12.71 1.35 1.57
N PHE A 43 -11.74 1.88 2.31
CA PHE A 43 -10.69 1.11 2.97
C PHE A 43 -11.16 0.39 4.25
N ARG A 44 -12.37 0.69 4.78
CA ARG A 44 -12.88 0.03 6.00
C ARG A 44 -13.17 -1.46 5.83
N ARG A 45 -13.34 -1.93 4.59
CA ARG A 45 -13.54 -3.36 4.29
C ARG A 45 -12.22 -4.13 4.21
N LEU A 46 -11.07 -3.45 4.22
CA LEU A 46 -9.79 -4.12 4.34
C LEU A 46 -9.69 -4.77 5.71
N ASP A 47 -9.02 -5.92 5.75
CA ASP A 47 -8.75 -6.61 7.00
C ASP A 47 -7.94 -5.67 7.93
N PRO A 48 -8.51 -5.25 9.07
CA PRO A 48 -7.88 -4.27 9.93
C PRO A 48 -6.66 -4.82 10.68
N GLN A 49 -6.57 -6.14 10.87
CA GLN A 49 -5.41 -6.78 11.47
C GLN A 49 -4.26 -6.86 10.46
N LEU A 50 -4.56 -7.27 9.22
CA LEU A 50 -3.60 -7.28 8.14
C LEU A 50 -3.06 -5.87 7.86
N TRP A 51 -3.94 -4.88 7.80
CA TRP A 51 -3.60 -3.46 7.59
C TRP A 51 -2.62 -2.92 8.64
N ARG A 52 -2.80 -3.28 9.91
CA ARG A 52 -1.84 -2.93 10.97
C ARG A 52 -0.52 -3.69 10.81
N SER A 53 -0.58 -4.98 10.45
CA SER A 53 0.62 -5.83 10.35
C SER A 53 1.56 -5.44 9.21
N CYS A 54 1.03 -4.86 8.12
CA CYS A 54 1.83 -4.34 7.00
C CYS A 54 2.27 -2.88 7.18
N GLY A 55 2.00 -2.27 8.35
CA GLY A 55 2.41 -0.89 8.63
C GLY A 55 1.57 0.17 7.91
N HIS A 56 0.30 -0.13 7.61
CA HIS A 56 -0.61 0.73 6.85
C HIS A 56 -0.17 0.98 5.40
N ASN A 57 0.35 -0.06 4.73
CA ASN A 57 0.88 -0.01 3.37
C ASN A 57 0.35 -1.18 2.52
#